data_AF-A0A354A0P5-F1
#
_entry.id   AF-A0A354A0P5-F1
#
_cell.length_a   1.000
_cell.length_b   1.000
_cell.length_c   1.000
_cell.angle_alpha   90.00
_cell.angle_beta   90.00
_cell.angle_gamma   90.00
#
_symmetry.space_group_name_H-M   'P 1'
#
loop_
_entity.id
_entity.type
_entity.pdbx_description
1 polymer ?
#
loop_
_entity_poly.entity_id
_entity_poly.type
_entity_poly.pdbx_seq_one_letter_code
_entity_poly.pdbx_strand_id
1 'polypeptide(L)' 'MATVLKKVECDPKCGFMIQSHDEKEVIKIALEHAKKSHEMDITEKEVRDMMVDA' A
#
# COMPACT_ATOMS: atom_id res chain seq x y z
N MET A 1 -16.49 5.69 -16.08
CA MET A 1 -15.97 6.37 -14.87
C MET A 1 -14.52 5.95 -14.76
N ALA A 2 -13.57 6.89 -14.81
CA ALA A 2 -12.17 6.56 -14.66
C ALA A 2 -11.95 6.13 -13.21
N THR A 3 -11.83 4.83 -12.98
CA THR A 3 -11.45 4.27 -11.69
C THR A 3 -10.00 4.66 -11.47
N VAL A 4 -9.75 5.53 -10.50
CA VAL A 4 -8.39 5.98 -10.20
C VAL A 4 -7.61 4.79 -9.66
N LEU A 5 -6.50 4.46 -10.33
CA LEU A 5 -5.65 3.35 -9.93
C LEU A 5 -4.78 3.81 -8.76
N LYS A 6 -4.94 3.17 -7.61
CA LYS A 6 -4.14 3.45 -6.43
C LYS A 6 -2.93 2.53 -6.41
N LYS A 7 -1.75 3.07 -6.11
CA LYS A 7 -0.50 2.33 -6.03
C LYS A 7 0.22 2.66 -4.72
N VAL A 8 0.79 1.64 -4.07
CA VAL A 8 1.71 1.76 -2.94
C VAL A 8 2.95 0.93 -3.26
N GLU A 9 4.12 1.55 -3.10
CA GLU A 9 5.42 0.90 -3.22
C GLU A 9 6.10 0.89 -1.85
N CYS A 10 6.54 -0.30 -1.44
CA CYS A 10 7.39 -0.46 -0.27
C CYS A 10 8.84 -0.11 -0.63
N ASP A 11 9.73 -0.13 0.37
CA ASP A 11 11.14 0.19 0.20
C ASP A 11 11.76 -0.61 -0.96
N PRO A 12 12.63 0.00 -1.80
CA PRO A 12 13.26 -0.68 -2.92
C PRO A 12 14.09 -1.91 -2.52
N LYS A 13 14.52 -2.04 -1.26
CA LYS A 13 15.16 -3.26 -0.75
C LYS A 13 14.18 -4.41 -0.54
N CYS A 14 12.92 -4.10 -0.28
CA CYS A 14 11.85 -5.07 -0.19
C CYS A 14 11.30 -5.45 -1.58
N GLY A 15 11.19 -4.47 -2.48
CA GLY A 15 10.69 -4.68 -3.84
C GLY A 15 9.19 -4.99 -3.92
N PHE A 16 8.45 -4.82 -2.81
CA PHE A 16 7.01 -5.03 -2.77
C PHE A 16 6.26 -3.83 -3.37
N MET A 17 5.35 -4.11 -4.31
CA MET A 17 4.47 -3.14 -4.93
C MET A 17 3.06 -3.71 -4.98
N ILE A 18 2.07 -2.90 -4.64
CA ILE A 18 0.66 -3.23 -4.79
C ILE A 18 -0.06 -2.09 -5.50
N GLN A 19 -0.98 -2.45 -6.41
CA GLN A 19 -1.85 -1.48 -7.09
C GLN A 19 -3.25 -2.07 -7.28
N SER A 20 -4.28 -1.25 -7.09
CA SER A 20 -5.68 -1.63 -7.31
C SER A 20 -6.55 -0.40 -7.49
N HIS A 21 -7.75 -0.59 -8.04
CA HIS A 21 -8.78 0.46 -8.08
C HIS A 21 -9.51 0.62 -6.73
N ASP A 22 -9.35 -0.36 -5.83
CA ASP A 22 -9.92 -0.32 -4.49
C ASP A 22 -8.85 0.12 -3.48
N GLU A 23 -9.03 1.30 -2.91
CA GLU A 23 -8.12 1.88 -1.92
C GLU A 23 -7.98 0.99 -0.68
N LYS A 24 -9.08 0.38 -0.21
CA LYS A 24 -9.08 -0.41 1.03
C LYS A 24 -8.30 -1.71 0.84
N GLU A 25 -8.41 -2.34 -0.32
CA GLU A 25 -7.62 -3.53 -0.68
C GLU A 25 -6.12 -3.20 -0.66
N VAL A 26 -5.71 -2.09 -1.28
CA VAL A 26 -4.31 -1.66 -1.27
C VAL A 26 -3.82 -1.40 0.15
N ILE A 27 -4.60 -0.68 0.96
CA ILE A 27 -4.24 -0.37 2.35
C ILE A 27 -4.08 -1.66 3.16
N LYS A 28 -5.06 -2.56 3.10
CA LYS A 28 -5.04 -3.82 3.84
C LYS A 28 -3.82 -4.66 3.49
N ILE A 29 -3.52 -4.81 2.20
CA ILE A 29 -2.38 -5.59 1.73
C ILE A 29 -1.06 -4.95 2.20
N ALA A 30 -0.94 -3.63 2.12
CA ALA A 30 0.26 -2.91 2.58
C ALA A 30 0.46 -3.03 4.10
N LEU A 31 -0.62 -2.95 4.90
CA LEU A 31 -0.56 -3.18 6.35
C LEU A 31 -0.13 -4.61 6.69
N GLU A 32 -0.74 -5.60 6.05
CA GLU A 32 -0.37 -7.00 6.24
C GLU A 32 1.09 -7.25 5.85
N HIS A 33 1.55 -6.63 4.75
CA HIS A 33 2.92 -6.71 4.31
C HIS A 33 3.90 -6.10 5.32
N ALA A 34 3.62 -4.89 5.82
CA ALA A 34 4.44 -4.21 6.83
C ALA A 34 4.55 -5.05 8.11
N LYS A 35 3.43 -5.59 8.57
CA LYS A 35 3.37 -6.40 9.79
C LYS A 35 4.05 -7.77 9.66
N LYS A 36 3.87 -8.45 8.52
CA LYS A 36 4.41 -9.81 8.31
C LYS A 36 5.87 -9.82 7.84
N SER A 37 6.27 -8.83 7.05
CA SER A 37 7.59 -8.82 6.38
C SER A 37 8.61 -7.94 7.11
N HIS A 38 8.15 -6.91 7.81
CA HIS A 38 9.02 -5.94 8.51
C HIS A 38 8.75 -5.89 10.01
N GLU A 39 7.78 -6.65 10.53
CA GLU A 39 7.28 -6.57 11.91
C GLU A 39 6.93 -5.12 12.33
N MET A 40 6.58 -4.29 11.34
CA MET A 40 6.21 -2.89 11.54
C MET A 40 4.69 -2.76 11.68
N ASP A 41 4.26 -2.08 12.73
CA ASP A 41 2.84 -1.73 12.94
C ASP A 41 2.65 -0.29 12.47
N ILE A 42 2.41 -0.14 11.16
CA ILE A 42 2.04 1.14 10.53
C ILE A 42 0.52 1.29 10.52
N THR A 43 0.02 2.52 10.38
CA THR A 43 -1.43 2.77 10.35
C THR A 43 -1.96 2.94 8.93
N GLU A 44 -3.26 2.73 8.75
CA GLU A 44 -3.96 2.97 7.46
C GLU A 44 -3.70 4.38 6.93
N LYS A 45 -3.59 5.37 7.84
CA LYS A 45 -3.33 6.76 7.48
C LYS A 45 -1.94 6.93 6.87
N GLU A 46 -0.92 6.27 7.42
CA GLU A 46 0.43 6.33 6.86
C GLU A 46 0.50 5.66 5.50
N VAL A 47 -0.15 4.50 5.34
CA VAL A 47 -0.23 3.83 4.03
C VAL A 47 -0.93 4.72 3.00
N ARG A 48 -1.99 5.43 3.40
CA ARG A 48 -2.71 6.36 2.51
C ARG A 48 -1.87 7.57 2.13
N ASP A 49 -0.97 8.02 3.00
CA ASP A 49 -0.02 9.10 2.71
C ASP A 49 1.04 8.65 1.70
N MET A 50 1.44 7.37 1.75
CA MET A 50 2.36 6.74 0.78
C MET A 50 1.69 6.35 -0.54
N MET A 51 0.36 6.42 -0.63
CA MET A 51 -0.40 6.01 -1.80
C MET A 51 -0.37 7.08 -2.87
N VAL A 52 -0.04 6.68 -4.09
CA VAL A 52 -0.05 7.55 -5.27
C VAL A 52 -1.10 7.08 -6.26
N ASP A 53 -1.69 8.03 -6.97
CA ASP A 53 -2.54 7.77 -8.14
C ASP A 53 -1.63 7.43 -9.32
N ALA A 54 -1.84 6.27 -9.95
CA ALA A 54 -1.06 5.75 -11.07
C ALA A 54 -1.76 5.94 -12.42
#